data_AF-A0A8B6FBN1-F1
#
_entry.id   AF-A0A8B6FBN1-F1
#
_cell.length_a   1.000
_cell.length_b   1.000
_cell.length_c   1.000
_cell.angle_alpha   90.00
_cell.angle_beta   90.00
_cell.angle_gamma   90.00
#
_symmetry.space_group_name_H-M   'P 1'
#
loop_
_entity.id
_entity.type
_entity.pdbx_description
1 polymer ?
#
loop_
_entity_poly.entity_id
_entity_poly.type
_entity_poly.pdbx_seq_one_letter_code
_entity_poly.pdbx_strand_id
1 'polypeptide(L)'
;MIGCAAGSACTNREWYHMKCVHINPENVPKRDWFCHDACKTAKRGKRKRGKKSVDKPEQVSDHIYNYSRSMAWLGLNLLCRRDAVREADGNAMITHWKLDLVHFFASKHPKYLILAHMLLASVHGWLPEKLREDIIHNRTVNYGGGIGRNLPMDFMNEILNRLFKELLSCAKGQYTNATIQRCSQIIGPLGEALDTVFDSQVVENELYRHRRRSGNRDENVKQLISFLQNDKLFAFTVGRNHKAFPDFQFSENPSNPGQFQPKMIQLSKKLDKRRRVILNDD
;
A
#
# COMPACT_ATOMS: atom_id res chain seq x y z
N MET A 1 19.29 -19.47 34.11
CA MET A 1 18.28 -18.48 33.64
C MET A 1 16.93 -18.95 34.12
N ILE A 2 16.04 -18.07 34.56
CA ILE A 2 14.67 -18.40 34.95
C ILE A 2 13.69 -17.55 34.14
N GLY A 3 12.62 -18.19 33.65
CA GLY A 3 11.58 -17.52 32.89
C GLY A 3 10.45 -17.03 33.79
N CYS A 4 9.91 -15.84 33.54
CA CYS A 4 8.70 -15.41 34.22
C CYS A 4 7.50 -16.21 33.71
N ALA A 5 6.73 -16.80 34.63
CA ALA A 5 5.56 -17.61 34.33
C ALA A 5 4.38 -16.84 33.69
N ALA A 6 4.48 -15.50 33.61
CA ALA A 6 3.57 -14.66 32.82
C ALA A 6 3.91 -14.64 31.31
N GLY A 7 5.09 -15.16 30.91
CA GLY A 7 5.55 -15.20 29.52
C GLY A 7 5.54 -13.82 28.87
N SER A 8 4.98 -13.74 27.66
CA SER A 8 4.85 -12.51 26.87
C SER A 8 3.97 -11.42 27.49
N ALA A 9 3.25 -11.72 28.57
CA ALA A 9 2.50 -10.73 29.35
C ALA A 9 3.35 -10.02 30.42
N CYS A 10 4.63 -10.40 30.58
CA CYS A 10 5.56 -9.68 31.43
C CYS A 10 5.99 -8.39 30.73
N THR A 11 5.69 -7.23 31.34
CA THR A 11 6.04 -5.90 30.82
C THR A 11 7.54 -5.64 30.79
N ASN A 12 8.32 -6.35 31.62
CA ASN A 12 9.75 -6.14 31.72
C ASN A 12 10.50 -7.03 30.70
N ARG A 13 10.66 -8.34 30.97
CA ARG A 13 11.34 -9.32 30.10
C ARG A 13 10.84 -10.74 30.37
N GLU A 14 10.98 -11.66 29.40
CA GLU A 14 10.55 -13.07 29.59
C GLU A 14 11.56 -13.90 30.38
N TRP A 15 12.86 -13.61 30.27
CA TRP A 15 13.95 -14.39 30.87
C TRP A 15 14.89 -13.53 31.71
N TYR A 16 15.28 -14.06 32.87
CA TYR A 16 16.13 -13.40 33.85
C TYR A 16 17.32 -14.28 34.24
N HIS A 17 18.49 -13.65 34.45
CA HIS A 17 19.60 -14.33 35.12
C HIS A 17 19.20 -14.59 36.59
N MET A 18 19.39 -15.83 37.06
CA MET A 18 19.03 -16.21 38.43
C MET A 18 19.71 -15.33 39.48
N LYS A 19 20.98 -14.93 39.23
CA LYS A 19 21.72 -13.97 40.07
C LYS A 19 21.06 -12.59 40.14
N CYS A 20 20.51 -12.09 39.04
CA CYS A 20 19.87 -10.76 38.97
C CYS A 20 18.51 -10.71 39.68
N VAL A 21 17.90 -11.86 39.96
CA VAL A 21 16.62 -11.97 40.67
C VAL A 21 16.77 -12.68 42.02
N HIS A 22 18.01 -12.76 42.52
CA HIS A 22 18.37 -13.33 43.82
C HIS A 22 17.87 -14.77 44.04
N ILE A 23 17.85 -15.59 42.97
CA ILE A 23 17.53 -17.01 43.06
C ILE A 23 18.82 -17.82 43.07
N ASN A 24 18.97 -18.67 44.08
CA ASN A 24 20.08 -19.60 44.17
C ASN A 24 19.88 -20.76 43.16
N PRO A 25 20.85 -21.05 42.27
CA PRO A 25 20.76 -22.16 41.32
C PRO A 25 20.49 -23.54 41.94
N GLU A 26 20.84 -23.74 43.21
CA GLU A 26 20.60 -25.00 43.92
C GLU A 26 19.17 -25.13 44.45
N ASN A 27 18.43 -24.03 44.57
CA ASN A 27 17.07 -23.99 45.08
C ASN A 27 16.14 -23.22 44.14
N VAL A 28 16.07 -23.70 42.89
CA VAL A 28 15.18 -23.12 41.88
C VAL A 28 13.73 -23.45 42.25
N PRO A 29 12.82 -22.47 42.27
CA PRO A 29 11.41 -22.72 42.53
C PRO A 29 10.85 -23.78 41.55
N LYS A 30 10.33 -24.89 42.09
CA LYS A 30 9.68 -25.94 41.28
C LYS A 30 8.30 -25.52 40.73
N ARG A 31 7.76 -24.40 41.23
CA ARG A 31 6.46 -23.83 40.81
C ARG A 31 6.69 -22.58 39.95
N ASP A 32 5.61 -22.12 39.32
CA ASP A 32 5.56 -20.87 38.56
C ASP A 32 6.24 -19.71 39.32
N TRP A 33 7.34 -19.22 38.78
CA TRP A 33 8.05 -18.04 39.30
C TRP A 33 7.62 -16.77 38.56
N PHE A 34 7.43 -15.67 39.28
CA PHE A 34 7.02 -14.39 38.72
C PHE A 34 8.03 -13.32 39.08
N CYS A 35 8.39 -12.46 38.12
CA CYS A 35 9.36 -11.41 38.39
C CYS A 35 8.82 -10.33 39.31
N HIS A 36 7.51 -10.07 39.29
CA HIS A 36 6.79 -9.06 40.10
C HIS A 36 5.37 -9.56 40.40
N ASP A 37 4.74 -9.06 41.47
CA ASP A 37 3.37 -9.44 41.86
C ASP A 37 2.34 -9.12 40.78
N ALA A 38 2.53 -8.04 40.01
CA ALA A 38 1.67 -7.73 38.86
C ALA A 38 1.61 -8.89 37.82
N CYS A 39 2.73 -9.59 37.61
CA CYS A 39 2.79 -10.75 36.71
C CYS A 39 2.03 -11.96 37.28
N LYS A 40 2.00 -12.10 38.61
CA LYS A 40 1.22 -13.13 39.30
C LYS A 40 -0.28 -12.87 39.17
N THR A 41 -0.71 -11.61 39.25
CA THR A 41 -2.10 -11.18 39.06
C THR A 41 -2.54 -11.37 37.60
N ALA A 42 -1.68 -11.04 36.63
CA ALA A 42 -1.95 -11.22 35.20
C ALA A 42 -2.20 -12.69 34.82
N LYS A 43 -1.48 -13.65 35.41
CA LYS A 43 -1.71 -15.09 35.15
C LYS A 43 -3.00 -15.59 35.81
N ARG A 44 -3.33 -15.12 37.03
CA ARG A 44 -4.59 -15.48 37.72
C ARG A 44 -5.83 -15.05 36.93
N GLY A 45 -5.79 -13.92 36.23
CA GLY A 45 -6.88 -13.46 35.35
C GLY A 45 -7.19 -14.38 34.17
N LYS A 46 -6.25 -15.27 33.77
CA LYS A 46 -6.46 -16.22 32.66
C LYS A 46 -7.10 -17.55 33.08
N ARG A 47 -7.13 -17.90 34.38
CA ARG A 47 -7.51 -19.25 34.83
C ARG A 47 -9.00 -19.45 35.20
N LYS A 48 -9.84 -18.42 35.09
CA LYS A 48 -11.31 -18.56 35.15
C LYS A 48 -11.98 -17.61 34.14
N ARG A 49 -12.04 -18.04 32.88
CA ARG A 49 -13.06 -17.57 31.93
C ARG A 49 -13.84 -18.79 31.43
N GLY A 50 -14.60 -19.37 32.35
CA GLY A 50 -15.93 -19.85 31.97
C GLY A 50 -16.71 -18.64 31.44
N LYS A 51 -17.40 -18.86 30.32
CA LYS A 51 -18.13 -17.87 29.53
C LYS A 51 -19.22 -17.19 30.38
N LYS A 52 -18.86 -16.19 31.18
CA LYS A 52 -19.76 -15.13 31.62
C LYS A 52 -19.44 -13.91 30.77
N SER A 53 -20.41 -13.53 29.94
CA SER A 53 -20.52 -12.21 29.33
C SER A 53 -20.40 -11.18 30.45
N VAL A 54 -19.19 -10.67 30.64
CA VAL A 54 -19.00 -9.40 31.31
C VAL A 54 -19.42 -8.39 30.27
N ASP A 55 -20.55 -7.74 30.51
CA ASP A 55 -20.99 -6.57 29.77
C ASP A 55 -19.79 -5.62 29.68
N LYS A 56 -19.22 -5.54 28.47
CA LYS A 56 -18.29 -4.48 28.15
C LYS A 56 -19.08 -3.18 28.37
N PRO A 57 -18.48 -2.12 28.94
CA PRO A 57 -19.09 -0.80 28.82
C PRO A 57 -19.44 -0.61 27.34
N GLU A 58 -20.71 -0.33 27.05
CA GLU A 58 -21.18 -0.10 25.69
C GLU A 58 -20.19 0.85 25.03
N GLN A 59 -19.41 0.31 24.11
CA GLN A 59 -18.43 1.09 23.40
C GLN A 59 -19.28 2.00 22.54
N VAL A 60 -19.41 3.26 22.96
CA VAL A 60 -20.08 4.33 22.23
C VAL A 60 -19.39 4.41 20.87
N SER A 61 -19.86 3.65 19.89
CA SER A 61 -19.27 3.52 18.56
C SER A 61 -20.22 4.08 17.53
N ASP A 62 -19.65 4.76 16.55
CA ASP A 62 -20.36 5.25 15.38
C ASP A 62 -19.69 4.63 14.14
N HIS A 63 -20.27 3.51 13.68
CA HIS A 63 -19.73 2.76 12.56
C HIS A 63 -20.00 3.45 11.22
N ILE A 64 -21.05 4.27 11.13
CA ILE A 64 -21.32 5.10 9.95
C ILE A 64 -20.27 6.21 9.84
N TYR A 65 -20.02 6.94 10.93
CA TYR A 65 -18.97 7.97 10.94
C TYR A 65 -17.59 7.39 10.59
N ASN A 66 -17.24 6.24 11.18
CA ASN A 66 -15.97 5.57 10.87
C ASN A 66 -15.90 5.17 9.39
N TYR A 67 -16.98 4.64 8.83
CA TYR A 67 -17.06 4.30 7.42
C TYR A 67 -16.92 5.54 6.52
N SER A 68 -17.72 6.59 6.74
CA SER A 68 -17.68 7.82 5.95
C SER A 68 -16.31 8.49 6.02
N ARG A 69 -15.70 8.57 7.20
CA ARG A 69 -14.33 9.08 7.37
C ARG A 69 -13.31 8.23 6.59
N SER A 70 -13.41 6.91 6.66
CA SER A 70 -12.50 6.02 5.93
C SER A 70 -12.62 6.18 4.41
N MET A 71 -13.85 6.30 3.90
CA MET A 71 -14.13 6.51 2.47
C MET A 71 -13.57 7.85 2.00
N ALA A 72 -13.77 8.92 2.76
CA ALA A 72 -13.22 10.23 2.44
C ALA A 72 -11.69 10.21 2.44
N TRP A 73 -11.07 9.60 3.46
CA TRP A 73 -9.62 9.48 3.54
C TRP A 73 -9.04 8.67 2.38
N LEU A 74 -9.60 7.49 2.08
CA LEU A 74 -9.16 6.63 0.97
C LEU A 74 -9.35 7.33 -0.38
N GLY A 75 -10.49 8.00 -0.58
CA GLY A 75 -10.79 8.75 -1.79
C GLY A 75 -9.83 9.91 -2.02
N LEU A 76 -9.60 10.74 -1.00
CA LEU A 76 -8.62 11.84 -1.06
C LEU A 76 -7.19 11.31 -1.27
N ASN A 77 -6.82 10.23 -0.59
CA ASN A 77 -5.51 9.60 -0.76
C ASN A 77 -5.31 9.11 -2.20
N LEU A 78 -6.32 8.51 -2.82
CA LEU A 78 -6.28 8.11 -4.23
C LEU A 78 -6.15 9.31 -5.18
N LEU A 79 -6.86 10.41 -4.89
CA LEU A 79 -6.75 11.65 -5.68
C LEU A 79 -5.34 12.25 -5.58
N CYS A 80 -4.76 12.36 -4.39
CA CYS A 80 -3.39 12.84 -4.20
C CYS A 80 -2.37 11.97 -4.94
N ARG A 81 -2.54 10.65 -4.92
CA ARG A 81 -1.68 9.72 -5.68
C ARG A 81 -1.78 9.92 -7.18
N ARG A 82 -3.01 10.09 -7.68
CA ARG A 82 -3.24 10.36 -9.09
C ARG A 82 -2.60 11.68 -9.51
N ASP A 83 -2.72 12.72 -8.69
CA ASP A 83 -2.14 14.02 -9.00
C ASP A 83 -0.61 13.97 -8.96
N ALA A 84 -0.01 13.25 -8.01
CA ALA A 84 1.45 13.02 -7.99
C ALA A 84 1.94 12.34 -9.29
N VAL A 85 1.19 11.38 -9.83
CA VAL A 85 1.51 10.78 -11.14
C VAL A 85 1.38 11.82 -12.25
N ARG A 86 0.27 12.55 -12.30
CA ARG A 86 -0.02 13.53 -13.38
C ARG A 86 1.00 14.65 -13.44
N GLU A 87 1.52 15.09 -12.29
CA GLU A 87 2.57 16.11 -12.17
C GLU A 87 4.00 15.53 -12.17
N ALA A 88 4.16 14.21 -12.34
CA ALA A 88 5.46 13.52 -12.28
C ALA A 88 6.25 13.79 -10.98
N ASP A 89 5.54 13.97 -9.85
CA ASP A 89 6.14 14.20 -8.54
C ASP A 89 6.63 12.87 -7.93
N GLY A 90 7.85 12.50 -8.30
CA GLY A 90 8.52 11.30 -7.79
C GLY A 90 8.65 11.29 -6.26
N ASN A 91 8.85 12.45 -5.63
CA ASN A 91 9.03 12.52 -4.17
C ASN A 91 7.72 12.23 -3.42
N ALA A 92 6.61 12.79 -3.89
CA ALA A 92 5.28 12.45 -3.37
C ALA A 92 4.98 10.96 -3.60
N MET A 93 5.31 10.42 -4.78
CA MET A 93 5.16 8.99 -5.07
C MET A 93 5.95 8.13 -4.08
N ILE A 94 7.22 8.44 -3.78
CA ILE A 94 8.02 7.71 -2.78
C ILE A 94 7.40 7.80 -1.38
N THR A 95 6.81 8.94 -1.02
CA THR A 95 6.10 9.08 0.26
C THR A 95 4.89 8.15 0.34
N HIS A 96 4.13 8.05 -0.76
CA HIS A 96 3.02 7.10 -0.86
C HIS A 96 3.48 5.64 -0.67
N TRP A 97 4.65 5.27 -1.21
CA TRP A 97 5.22 3.93 -1.00
C TRP A 97 5.53 3.61 0.48
N LYS A 98 5.80 4.61 1.32
CA LYS A 98 5.98 4.41 2.78
C LYS A 98 4.67 4.00 3.45
N LEU A 99 3.55 4.61 3.03
CA LEU A 99 2.21 4.24 3.50
C LEU A 99 1.84 2.84 3.00
N ASP A 100 2.13 2.56 1.73
CA ASP A 100 1.82 1.27 1.10
C ASP A 100 2.59 0.12 1.73
N LEU A 101 3.82 0.35 2.18
CA LEU A 101 4.62 -0.66 2.87
C LEU A 101 3.89 -1.23 4.10
N VAL A 102 3.28 -0.36 4.90
CA VAL A 102 2.49 -0.75 6.09
C VAL A 102 1.24 -1.50 5.65
N HIS A 103 0.56 -1.02 4.62
CA HIS A 103 -0.63 -1.67 4.07
C HIS A 103 -0.34 -3.07 3.52
N PHE A 104 0.73 -3.25 2.74
CA PHE A 104 1.14 -4.55 2.21
C PHE A 104 1.49 -5.54 3.31
N PHE A 105 2.05 -5.06 4.41
CA PHE A 105 2.28 -5.90 5.59
C PHE A 105 0.97 -6.34 6.25
N ALA A 106 0.07 -5.40 6.51
CA ALA A 106 -1.21 -5.66 7.15
C ALA A 106 -2.09 -6.61 6.32
N SER A 107 -2.14 -6.40 5.00
CA SER A 107 -2.91 -7.19 4.03
C SER A 107 -2.23 -8.51 3.61
N LYS A 108 -1.07 -8.86 4.21
CA LYS A 108 -0.31 -10.09 3.92
C LYS A 108 0.05 -10.25 2.43
N HIS A 109 0.53 -9.18 1.81
CA HIS A 109 1.03 -9.19 0.43
C HIS A 109 2.56 -9.21 0.38
N PRO A 110 3.21 -10.39 0.53
CA PRO A 110 4.65 -10.48 0.71
C PRO A 110 5.45 -9.98 -0.50
N LYS A 111 4.94 -10.19 -1.72
CA LYS A 111 5.61 -9.73 -2.96
C LYS A 111 5.71 -8.20 -2.98
N TYR A 112 4.59 -7.51 -2.77
CA TYR A 112 4.55 -6.05 -2.75
C TYR A 112 5.31 -5.47 -1.56
N LEU A 113 5.27 -6.13 -0.40
CA LEU A 113 6.08 -5.75 0.76
C LEU A 113 7.58 -5.79 0.47
N ILE A 114 8.07 -6.85 -0.18
CA ILE A 114 9.49 -7.00 -0.54
C ILE A 114 9.89 -5.92 -1.56
N LEU A 115 9.06 -5.68 -2.58
CA LEU A 115 9.33 -4.67 -3.61
C LEU A 115 9.32 -3.24 -3.03
N ALA A 116 8.33 -2.92 -2.20
CA ALA A 116 8.25 -1.63 -1.52
C ALA A 116 9.45 -1.40 -0.59
N HIS A 117 9.83 -2.40 0.19
CA HIS A 117 11.01 -2.33 1.07
C HIS A 117 12.29 -2.10 0.26
N MET A 118 12.48 -2.87 -0.83
CA MET A 118 13.64 -2.72 -1.71
C MET A 118 13.69 -1.34 -2.36
N LEU A 119 12.56 -0.82 -2.83
CA LEU A 119 12.47 0.52 -3.39
C LEU A 119 12.85 1.59 -2.36
N LEU A 120 12.25 1.55 -1.17
CA LEU A 120 12.51 2.54 -0.13
C LEU A 120 13.96 2.47 0.37
N ALA A 121 14.53 1.27 0.50
CA ALA A 121 15.94 1.09 0.84
C ALA A 121 16.86 1.64 -0.28
N SER A 122 16.52 1.38 -1.54
CA SER A 122 17.23 1.90 -2.72
C SER A 122 17.28 3.42 -2.70
N VAL A 123 16.14 4.07 -2.44
CA VAL A 123 16.04 5.53 -2.41
C VAL A 123 16.76 6.14 -1.20
N HIS A 124 16.72 5.50 -0.03
CA HIS A 124 17.24 6.09 1.21
C HIS A 124 18.69 5.71 1.57
N GLY A 125 19.45 5.11 0.65
CA GLY A 125 20.90 4.95 0.84
C GLY A 125 21.51 3.65 0.31
N TRP A 126 20.72 2.76 -0.28
CA TRP A 126 21.27 1.53 -0.88
C TRP A 126 21.84 1.77 -2.28
N LEU A 127 21.30 2.71 -3.07
CA LEU A 127 21.83 3.08 -4.37
C LEU A 127 22.70 4.34 -4.35
N PRO A 128 23.65 4.48 -5.30
CA PRO A 128 24.30 5.75 -5.60
C PRO A 128 23.28 6.82 -5.99
N GLU A 129 23.63 8.08 -5.73
CA GLU A 129 22.76 9.24 -5.93
C GLU A 129 22.14 9.31 -7.34
N LYS A 130 22.94 9.12 -8.40
CA LYS A 130 22.43 9.14 -9.77
C LYS A 130 21.31 8.11 -10.00
N LEU A 131 21.54 6.85 -9.60
CA LEU A 131 20.55 5.78 -9.74
C LEU A 131 19.34 5.99 -8.83
N ARG A 132 19.52 6.64 -7.67
CA ARG A 132 18.42 7.05 -6.80
C ARG A 132 17.51 8.02 -7.54
N GLU A 133 18.05 9.10 -8.11
CA GLU A 133 17.25 10.09 -8.84
C GLU A 133 16.53 9.46 -10.03
N ASP A 134 17.20 8.58 -10.78
CA ASP A 134 16.60 7.84 -11.88
C ASP A 134 15.40 6.99 -11.38
N ILE A 135 15.53 6.26 -10.27
CA ILE A 135 14.44 5.42 -9.74
C ILE A 135 13.28 6.25 -9.16
N ILE A 136 13.53 7.47 -8.69
CA ILE A 136 12.50 8.38 -8.19
C ILE A 136 11.69 8.93 -9.37
N HIS A 137 12.37 9.44 -10.39
CA HIS A 137 11.74 10.23 -11.45
C HIS A 137 11.37 9.41 -12.70
N ASN A 138 12.06 8.31 -12.99
CA ASN A 138 11.74 7.40 -14.10
C ASN A 138 10.57 6.45 -13.75
N ARG A 139 9.43 7.03 -13.35
CA ARG A 139 8.21 6.32 -12.97
C ARG A 139 7.00 6.70 -13.81
N THR A 140 7.10 7.79 -14.54
CA THR A 140 6.00 8.33 -15.34
C THR A 140 6.52 8.72 -16.72
N VAL A 141 5.62 8.72 -17.70
CA VAL A 141 5.91 9.08 -19.08
C VAL A 141 4.89 10.11 -19.53
N ASN A 142 5.36 11.23 -20.10
CA ASN A 142 4.49 12.23 -20.72
C ASN A 142 4.34 11.95 -22.21
N TYR A 143 3.57 10.92 -22.54
CA TYR A 143 3.50 10.40 -23.90
C TYR A 143 2.88 11.41 -24.90
N GLY A 144 1.76 12.03 -24.55
CA GLY A 144 1.06 13.01 -25.40
C GLY A 144 1.52 14.46 -25.20
N GLY A 145 2.53 14.70 -24.34
CA GLY A 145 2.97 16.03 -23.94
C GLY A 145 1.93 16.83 -23.13
N GLY A 146 2.38 17.94 -22.54
CA GLY A 146 1.54 18.90 -21.82
C GLY A 146 1.50 18.70 -20.30
N ILE A 147 1.00 19.73 -19.59
CA ILE A 147 0.98 19.80 -18.12
C ILE A 147 -0.09 18.84 -17.58
N GLY A 148 0.23 18.11 -16.50
CA GLY A 148 -0.72 17.23 -15.83
C GLY A 148 -1.18 16.02 -16.67
N ARG A 149 -0.39 15.62 -17.68
CA ARG A 149 -0.70 14.54 -18.65
C ARG A 149 0.23 13.35 -18.56
N ASN A 150 1.05 13.29 -17.52
CA ASN A 150 1.91 12.13 -17.25
C ASN A 150 1.06 10.89 -16.93
N LEU A 151 1.54 9.75 -17.44
CA LEU A 151 0.99 8.42 -17.20
C LEU A 151 2.00 7.58 -16.40
N PRO A 152 1.55 6.60 -15.58
CA PRO A 152 2.46 5.63 -15.00
C PRO A 152 3.24 4.90 -16.10
N MET A 153 4.56 4.77 -15.94
CA MET A 153 5.41 4.11 -16.94
C MET A 153 5.00 2.65 -17.17
N ASP A 154 4.59 1.95 -16.11
CA ASP A 154 4.10 0.57 -16.20
C ASP A 154 2.83 0.47 -17.06
N PHE A 155 1.91 1.43 -16.89
CA PHE A 155 0.71 1.52 -17.72
C PHE A 155 1.03 1.84 -19.18
N MET A 156 2.02 2.72 -19.43
CA MET A 156 2.48 2.98 -20.79
C MET A 156 3.08 1.72 -21.44
N ASN A 157 3.89 0.97 -20.70
CA ASN A 157 4.43 -0.30 -21.20
C ASN A 157 3.33 -1.32 -21.51
N GLU A 158 2.26 -1.38 -20.70
CA GLU A 158 1.09 -2.21 -21.00
C GLU A 158 0.41 -1.79 -22.32
N ILE A 159 0.21 -0.49 -22.52
CA ILE A 159 -0.34 0.06 -23.77
C ILE A 159 0.54 -0.33 -24.96
N LEU A 160 1.85 -0.08 -24.89
CA LEU A 160 2.78 -0.38 -25.98
C LEU A 160 2.83 -1.88 -26.30
N ASN A 161 2.83 -2.73 -25.26
CA ASN A 161 2.78 -4.19 -25.43
C ASN A 161 1.48 -4.68 -26.07
N ARG A 162 0.34 -4.04 -25.74
CA ARG A 162 -0.94 -4.36 -26.36
C ARG A 162 -0.94 -3.96 -27.84
N LEU A 163 -0.55 -2.73 -28.15
CA LEU A 163 -0.44 -2.23 -29.53
C LEU A 163 0.50 -3.09 -30.37
N PHE A 164 1.62 -3.54 -29.77
CA PHE A 164 2.53 -4.48 -30.42
C PHE A 164 1.87 -5.79 -30.82
N LYS A 165 1.12 -6.40 -29.91
CA LYS A 165 0.43 -7.66 -30.18
C LYS A 165 -0.68 -7.49 -31.20
N GLU A 166 -1.40 -6.38 -31.17
CA GLU A 166 -2.43 -6.05 -32.15
C GLU A 166 -1.83 -5.90 -33.55
N LEU A 167 -0.74 -5.13 -33.70
CA LEU A 167 -0.07 -4.97 -34.98
C LEU A 167 0.54 -6.28 -35.50
N LEU A 168 1.11 -7.09 -34.61
CA LEU A 168 1.58 -8.43 -34.97
C LEU A 168 0.44 -9.33 -35.45
N SER A 169 -0.76 -9.21 -34.87
CA SER A 169 -1.92 -10.02 -35.29
C SER A 169 -2.30 -9.76 -36.76
N CYS A 170 -2.10 -8.53 -37.26
CA CYS A 170 -2.29 -8.18 -38.66
C CYS A 170 -1.35 -8.94 -39.61
N ALA A 171 -0.19 -9.41 -39.12
CA ALA A 171 0.75 -10.22 -39.90
C ALA A 171 0.30 -11.68 -40.11
N LYS A 172 -0.84 -12.10 -39.55
CA LYS A 172 -1.49 -13.41 -39.78
C LYS A 172 -0.53 -14.61 -39.72
N GLY A 173 0.44 -14.60 -38.80
CA GLY A 173 1.38 -15.70 -38.57
C GLY A 173 2.71 -15.61 -39.33
N GLN A 174 2.94 -14.58 -40.16
CA GLN A 174 4.23 -14.35 -40.82
C GLN A 174 5.22 -13.59 -39.93
N TYR A 175 5.59 -14.21 -38.81
CA TYR A 175 6.52 -13.65 -37.83
C TYR A 175 7.98 -13.82 -38.25
N THR A 176 8.41 -13.06 -39.26
CA THR A 176 9.84 -12.92 -39.57
C THR A 176 10.47 -11.86 -38.68
N ASN A 177 11.78 -11.94 -38.44
CA ASN A 177 12.51 -10.91 -37.68
C ASN A 177 12.29 -9.51 -38.26
N ALA A 178 12.23 -9.38 -39.59
CA ALA A 178 11.93 -8.12 -40.26
C ALA A 178 10.50 -7.63 -40.02
N THR A 179 9.52 -8.53 -39.97
CA THR A 179 8.13 -8.17 -39.61
C THR A 179 8.04 -7.71 -38.16
N ILE A 180 8.65 -8.45 -37.23
CA ILE A 180 8.67 -8.13 -35.81
C ILE A 180 9.35 -6.77 -35.57
N GLN A 181 10.50 -6.54 -36.20
CA GLN A 181 11.23 -5.28 -36.10
C GLN A 181 10.42 -4.10 -36.65
N ARG A 182 9.78 -4.26 -37.81
CA ARG A 182 8.88 -3.23 -38.37
C ARG A 182 7.72 -2.94 -37.45
N CYS A 183 7.05 -3.97 -36.91
CA CYS A 183 5.99 -3.79 -35.94
C CYS A 183 6.48 -3.01 -34.71
N SER A 184 7.63 -3.38 -34.14
CA SER A 184 8.20 -2.66 -32.97
C SER A 184 8.52 -1.18 -33.23
N GLN A 185 8.94 -0.84 -34.45
CA GLN A 185 9.32 0.52 -34.83
C GLN A 185 8.12 1.42 -35.12
N ILE A 186 7.01 0.83 -35.60
CA ILE A 186 5.78 1.57 -35.90
C ILE A 186 5.04 1.95 -34.61
N ILE A 187 5.22 1.21 -33.52
CA ILE A 187 4.47 1.46 -32.28
C ILE A 187 4.97 2.70 -31.55
N GLY A 188 4.04 3.40 -30.92
CA GLY A 188 4.31 4.62 -30.19
C GLY A 188 3.95 5.86 -31.01
N PRO A 189 4.64 7.00 -30.79
CA PRO A 189 4.21 8.28 -31.35
C PRO A 189 4.21 8.33 -32.88
N LEU A 190 5.07 7.53 -33.53
CA LEU A 190 5.15 7.45 -34.98
C LEU A 190 3.94 6.76 -35.61
N GLY A 191 3.50 5.63 -35.03
CA GLY A 191 2.29 4.93 -35.45
C GLY A 191 1.05 5.77 -35.22
N GLU A 192 0.95 6.44 -34.07
CA GLU A 192 -0.18 7.34 -33.81
C GLU A 192 -0.20 8.56 -34.74
N ALA A 193 0.96 9.11 -35.10
CA ALA A 193 1.04 10.18 -36.08
C ALA A 193 0.59 9.70 -37.47
N LEU A 194 0.98 8.48 -37.87
CA LEU A 194 0.54 7.86 -39.12
C LEU A 194 -0.97 7.58 -39.11
N ASP A 195 -1.51 7.05 -38.01
CA ASP A 195 -2.94 6.80 -37.84
C ASP A 195 -3.72 8.12 -37.84
N THR A 196 -3.21 9.18 -37.22
CA THR A 196 -3.85 10.52 -37.23
C THR A 196 -3.90 11.10 -38.65
N VAL A 197 -2.82 10.95 -39.42
CA VAL A 197 -2.79 11.37 -40.84
C VAL A 197 -3.75 10.51 -41.66
N PHE A 198 -3.80 9.20 -41.43
CA PHE A 198 -4.72 8.30 -42.10
C PHE A 198 -6.18 8.62 -41.76
N ASP A 199 -6.51 8.81 -40.48
CA ASP A 199 -7.86 9.13 -40.04
C ASP A 199 -8.33 10.49 -40.58
N SER A 200 -7.46 11.51 -40.57
CA SER A 200 -7.80 12.84 -41.09
C SER A 200 -7.93 12.87 -42.62
N GLN A 201 -7.16 12.05 -43.34
CA GLN A 201 -7.20 12.04 -44.80
C GLN A 201 -8.19 11.01 -45.38
N VAL A 202 -8.58 9.99 -44.62
CA VAL A 202 -9.36 8.84 -45.10
C VAL A 202 -10.68 8.66 -44.33
N VAL A 203 -10.73 8.94 -43.02
CA VAL A 203 -11.86 8.58 -42.14
C VAL A 203 -12.75 9.78 -41.74
N GLU A 204 -12.27 11.02 -41.87
CA GLU A 204 -12.95 12.25 -41.41
C GLU A 204 -14.35 12.53 -42.01
N ASN A 205 -14.85 11.71 -42.93
CA ASN A 205 -16.19 11.86 -43.49
C ASN A 205 -17.34 11.19 -42.71
N GLU A 206 -17.12 10.31 -41.71
CA GLU A 206 -18.24 9.48 -41.19
C GLU A 206 -18.46 9.41 -39.66
N LEU A 207 -17.63 10.01 -38.79
CA LEU A 207 -17.79 9.80 -37.34
C LEU A 207 -18.17 11.04 -36.52
N TYR A 208 -19.37 10.99 -35.94
CA TYR A 208 -19.94 11.98 -35.03
C TYR A 208 -19.20 11.97 -33.68
N ARG A 209 -18.38 12.98 -33.39
CA ARG A 209 -17.75 13.14 -32.06
C ARG A 209 -18.76 13.68 -31.05
N HIS A 210 -19.09 12.88 -30.03
CA HIS A 210 -19.92 13.34 -28.91
C HIS A 210 -19.23 14.49 -28.16
N ARG A 211 -19.80 15.70 -28.22
CA ARG A 211 -19.47 16.79 -27.29
C ARG A 211 -19.81 16.32 -25.87
N ARG A 212 -18.79 16.18 -25.01
CA ARG A 212 -19.02 16.04 -23.57
C ARG A 212 -19.77 17.28 -23.09
N ARG A 213 -21.01 17.11 -22.62
CA ARG A 213 -21.72 18.19 -21.91
C ARG A 213 -20.87 18.56 -20.69
N SER A 214 -20.54 19.84 -20.57
CA SER A 214 -20.06 20.43 -19.32
C SER A 214 -21.20 20.27 -18.30
N GLY A 215 -21.16 19.16 -17.56
CA GLY A 215 -22.12 18.91 -16.49
C GLY A 215 -21.93 19.96 -15.39
N ASN A 216 -23.05 20.41 -14.83
CA ASN A 216 -23.14 21.50 -13.86
C ASN A 216 -22.45 21.12 -12.53
N ARG A 217 -21.11 21.27 -12.49
CA ARG A 217 -20.25 20.85 -11.38
C ARG A 217 -20.75 21.41 -10.05
N ASP A 218 -21.12 22.68 -10.04
CA ASP A 218 -21.49 23.39 -8.83
C ASP A 218 -22.82 22.88 -8.26
N GLU A 219 -23.79 22.53 -9.11
CA GLU A 219 -25.04 21.92 -8.67
C GLU A 219 -24.80 20.53 -8.06
N ASN A 220 -23.95 19.71 -8.70
CA ASN A 220 -23.60 18.38 -8.18
C ASN A 220 -22.88 18.47 -6.82
N VAL A 221 -21.98 19.44 -6.66
CA VAL A 221 -21.29 19.67 -5.39
C VAL A 221 -22.27 20.14 -4.32
N LYS A 222 -23.20 21.04 -4.64
CA LYS A 222 -24.25 21.47 -3.70
C LYS A 222 -25.14 20.30 -3.26
N GLN A 223 -25.57 19.45 -4.18
CA GLN A 223 -26.36 18.25 -3.88
C GLN A 223 -25.58 17.25 -3.01
N LEU A 224 -24.29 17.07 -3.27
CA LEU A 224 -23.44 16.22 -2.43
C LEU A 224 -23.33 16.79 -1.02
N ILE A 225 -23.04 18.08 -0.87
CA ILE A 225 -22.89 18.72 0.45
C ILE A 225 -24.19 18.64 1.24
N SER A 226 -25.34 18.93 0.61
CA SER A 226 -26.63 18.83 1.29
C SER A 226 -26.92 17.41 1.78
N PHE A 227 -26.63 16.39 0.96
CA PHE A 227 -26.72 14.99 1.38
C PHE A 227 -25.83 14.67 2.58
N LEU A 228 -24.54 15.05 2.52
CA LEU A 228 -23.57 14.77 3.60
C LEU A 228 -23.96 15.44 4.93
N GLN A 229 -24.51 16.67 4.87
CA GLN A 229 -24.95 17.44 6.04
C GLN A 229 -26.26 16.89 6.63
N ASN A 230 -27.25 16.59 5.79
CA ASN A 230 -28.53 16.06 6.22
C ASN A 230 -28.37 14.74 7.00
N ASP A 231 -27.53 13.85 6.50
CA ASP A 231 -27.28 12.54 7.10
C ASP A 231 -26.25 12.57 8.24
N LYS A 232 -25.66 13.75 8.52
CA LYS A 232 -24.65 13.97 9.58
C LYS A 232 -23.52 12.93 9.52
N LEU A 233 -23.06 12.59 8.32
CA LEU A 233 -22.11 11.49 8.10
C LEU A 233 -20.73 11.75 8.73
N PHE A 234 -20.35 13.03 8.86
CA PHE A 234 -19.09 13.45 9.47
C PHE A 234 -19.25 14.03 10.88
N ALA A 235 -20.44 13.91 11.49
CA ALA A 235 -20.67 14.26 12.88
C ALA A 235 -20.90 12.99 13.71
N PHE A 236 -20.15 12.84 14.80
CA PHE A 236 -20.23 11.64 15.64
C PHE A 236 -21.60 11.53 16.31
N THR A 237 -22.27 10.40 16.11
CA THR A 237 -23.58 10.07 16.68
C THR A 237 -23.56 8.62 17.20
N VAL A 238 -23.93 8.44 18.45
CA VAL A 238 -23.82 7.14 19.15
C VAL A 238 -24.72 6.08 18.52
N GLY A 239 -24.18 4.86 18.34
CA GLY A 239 -24.98 3.67 18.03
C GLY A 239 -25.40 3.50 16.57
N ARG A 240 -24.89 4.35 15.67
CA ARG A 240 -25.20 4.23 14.23
C ARG A 240 -24.38 3.12 13.58
N ASN A 241 -25.04 2.33 12.73
CA ASN A 241 -24.41 1.28 11.95
C ASN A 241 -25.07 1.12 10.57
N HIS A 242 -24.29 0.60 9.60
CA HIS A 242 -24.83 0.23 8.30
C HIS A 242 -25.46 -1.16 8.37
N LYS A 243 -26.61 -1.36 7.72
CA LYS A 243 -27.31 -2.66 7.69
C LYS A 243 -26.43 -3.81 7.17
N ALA A 244 -25.59 -3.55 6.17
CA ALA A 244 -24.77 -4.56 5.53
C ALA A 244 -23.46 -4.86 6.28
N PHE A 245 -22.93 -3.90 7.04
CA PHE A 245 -21.65 -4.01 7.75
C PHE A 245 -21.74 -3.28 9.10
N PRO A 246 -22.41 -3.88 10.09
CA PRO A 246 -22.74 -3.20 11.34
C PRO A 246 -21.50 -2.87 12.18
N ASP A 247 -20.45 -3.69 12.09
CA ASP A 247 -19.25 -3.60 12.92
C ASP A 247 -18.03 -3.04 12.16
N PHE A 248 -18.26 -2.15 11.18
CA PHE A 248 -17.16 -1.63 10.36
C PHE A 248 -16.13 -0.89 11.23
N GLN A 249 -14.87 -1.25 11.04
CA GLN A 249 -13.72 -0.63 11.67
C GLN A 249 -12.66 -0.33 10.61
N PHE A 250 -12.16 0.90 10.62
CA PHE A 250 -11.06 1.33 9.80
C PHE A 250 -9.89 1.72 10.69
N SER A 251 -8.72 1.17 10.38
CA SER A 251 -7.46 1.51 11.03
C SER A 251 -6.36 1.49 9.98
N GLU A 252 -5.60 2.58 9.92
CA GLU A 252 -4.38 2.67 9.10
C GLU A 252 -3.22 1.89 9.73
N ASN A 253 -3.29 1.66 11.06
CA ASN A 253 -2.25 0.94 11.78
C ASN A 253 -2.30 -0.56 11.45
N PRO A 254 -1.12 -1.20 11.30
CA PRO A 254 -1.05 -2.63 11.01
C PRO A 254 -1.61 -3.43 12.18
N SER A 255 -2.32 -4.53 11.89
CA SER A 255 -2.95 -5.36 12.94
C SER A 255 -1.94 -5.97 13.92
N ASN A 256 -0.68 -6.17 13.50
CA ASN A 256 0.39 -6.77 14.30
C ASN A 256 1.69 -5.94 14.22
N PRO A 257 1.77 -4.76 14.87
CA PRO A 257 2.92 -3.86 14.75
C PRO A 257 4.23 -4.51 15.24
N GLY A 258 4.17 -5.39 16.26
CA GLY A 258 5.33 -6.08 16.81
C GLY A 258 6.04 -7.03 15.83
N GLN A 259 5.36 -7.49 14.77
CA GLN A 259 5.97 -8.35 13.75
C GLN A 259 6.55 -7.56 12.57
N PHE A 260 6.19 -6.29 12.43
CA PHE A 260 6.63 -5.45 11.31
C PHE A 260 8.13 -5.18 11.36
N GLN A 261 8.63 -4.71 12.51
CA GLN A 261 10.05 -4.39 12.69
C GLN A 261 10.97 -5.60 12.48
N PRO A 262 10.74 -6.78 13.09
CA PRO A 262 11.54 -7.98 12.80
C PRO A 262 11.56 -8.33 11.32
N LYS A 263 10.42 -8.15 10.63
CA LYS A 263 10.32 -8.41 9.19
C LYS A 263 11.17 -7.42 8.38
N MET A 264 11.13 -6.13 8.69
CA MET A 264 11.95 -5.12 8.01
C MET A 264 13.44 -5.36 8.22
N ILE A 265 13.86 -5.76 9.43
CA ILE A 265 15.24 -6.15 9.72
C ILE A 265 15.64 -7.37 8.89
N GLN A 266 14.77 -8.38 8.80
CA GLN A 266 15.02 -9.57 7.98
C GLN A 266 15.25 -9.21 6.51
N LEU A 267 14.42 -8.32 5.94
CA LEU A 267 14.54 -7.90 4.54
C LEU A 267 15.82 -7.09 4.30
N SER A 268 16.17 -6.19 5.22
CA SER A 268 17.39 -5.39 5.15
C SER A 268 18.64 -6.27 5.15
N LYS A 269 18.71 -7.25 6.08
CA LYS A 269 19.80 -8.24 6.09
C LYS A 269 19.93 -9.03 4.79
N LYS A 270 18.82 -9.34 4.12
CA LYS A 270 18.83 -10.01 2.81
C LYS A 270 19.37 -9.11 1.70
N LEU A 271 19.02 -7.82 1.71
CA LEU A 271 19.57 -6.85 0.75
C LEU A 271 21.07 -6.64 0.96
N ASP A 272 21.53 -6.53 2.20
CA ASP A 272 22.96 -6.40 2.51
C ASP A 272 23.75 -7.63 2.04
N LYS A 273 23.19 -8.83 2.24
CA LYS A 273 23.81 -10.06 1.73
C LYS A 273 23.98 -10.02 0.21
N ARG A 274 22.98 -9.53 -0.53
CA ARG A 274 23.07 -9.38 -2.00
C ARG A 274 24.16 -8.40 -2.40
N ARG A 275 24.24 -7.25 -1.72
CA ARG A 275 25.29 -6.24 -1.98
C ARG A 275 26.69 -6.82 -1.80
N ARG A 276 26.92 -7.62 -0.75
CA ARG A 276 28.23 -8.25 -0.50
C ARG A 276 28.63 -9.27 -1.56
N VAL A 277 27.67 -10.01 -2.12
CA VAL A 277 27.97 -10.95 -3.22
C VAL A 277 28.41 -10.18 -4.46
N ILE A 278 27.65 -9.14 -4.84
CA ILE A 278 27.96 -8.32 -6.03
C ILE A 278 29.36 -7.71 -5.94
N LEU A 279 29.78 -7.22 -4.76
CA LEU A 279 31.10 -6.60 -4.57
C LEU A 279 32.26 -7.60 -4.52
N ASN A 280 31.99 -8.90 -4.38
CA ASN A 280 33.04 -9.94 -4.33
C ASN A 280 33.23 -10.64 -5.69
N ASP A 281 32.37 -10.36 -6.66
CA ASP A 281 32.43 -10.90 -8.03
C ASP A 281 33.07 -9.90 -9.03
N ASP A 282 33.51 -8.73 -8.54
CA ASP A 282 34.35 -7.73 -9.22
C ASP A 282 35.81 -7.80 -8.71
#